data_AF-A0A7I4AGW6-F1
#
_entry.id   AF-A0A7I4AGW6-F1
#
_cell.length_a   1.000
_cell.length_b   1.000
_cell.length_c   1.000
_cell.angle_alpha   90.00
_cell.angle_beta   90.00
_cell.angle_gamma   90.00
#
_symmetry.space_group_name_H-M   'P 1'
#
loop_
_entity.id
_entity.type
_entity.pdbx_description
1 polymer ?
#
loop_
_entity_poly.entity_id
_entity_poly.type
_entity_poly.pdbx_seq_one_letter_code
_entity_poly.pdbx_strand_id
1 'polypeptide(L)'
;MIPMATLSSPAGSSMEIVRLQKTALRTIVRRELRKFSPEVRVQEDEAIQKHLFSAEWYQNSKRICAYVSCASLREVVTSHILSDLLGKQRQYADTKVYVPRVEDMESQMRMLHITNMDDDLILNHMNILEPTPLDSSGNPRDEVMQANEPLDLLLLPGLAFDRKGGRLGRGGG
;
A
#
# COMPACT_ATOMS: atom_id res chain seq x y z
N MET A 1 -6.00 -25.73 50.04
CA MET A 1 -5.80 -25.46 48.61
C MET A 1 -6.07 -23.99 48.38
N ILE A 2 -5.02 -23.19 48.15
CA ILE A 2 -5.13 -21.76 47.82
C ILE A 2 -5.01 -21.69 46.30
N PRO A 3 -5.90 -21.00 45.56
CA PRO A 3 -5.82 -20.94 44.11
C PRO A 3 -4.61 -20.11 43.71
N MET A 4 -3.78 -20.69 42.85
CA MET A 4 -2.60 -20.08 42.28
C MET A 4 -3.05 -19.00 41.28
N ALA A 5 -2.91 -17.73 41.64
CA ALA A 5 -3.13 -16.63 40.72
C ALA A 5 -2.10 -16.72 39.59
N THR A 6 -2.57 -17.01 38.39
CA THR A 6 -1.79 -16.93 37.16
C THR A 6 -1.40 -15.47 36.93
N LEU A 7 -0.18 -15.12 37.32
CA LEU A 7 0.45 -13.84 37.00
C LEU A 7 0.55 -13.73 35.47
N SER A 8 -0.26 -12.86 34.88
CA SER A 8 -0.13 -12.52 33.46
C SER A 8 1.26 -11.91 33.21
N SER A 9 1.98 -12.44 32.24
CA SER A 9 3.31 -11.95 31.85
C SER A 9 3.31 -10.44 31.54
N PRO A 10 4.30 -9.66 32.00
CA PRO A 10 4.42 -8.22 31.73
C PRO A 10 4.51 -7.89 30.22
N ALA A 11 4.93 -8.84 29.38
CA ALA A 11 4.94 -8.68 27.93
C ALA A 11 3.52 -8.60 27.31
N GLY A 12 2.55 -9.30 27.90
CA GLY A 12 1.14 -9.24 27.47
C GLY A 12 0.49 -7.89 27.75
N SER A 13 0.87 -7.26 28.87
CA SER A 13 0.41 -5.91 29.23
C SER A 13 0.99 -4.83 28.29
N SER A 14 2.28 -4.91 27.97
CA SER A 14 2.94 -3.93 27.08
C SER A 14 2.41 -3.99 25.64
N MET A 15 2.25 -5.19 25.06
CA MET A 15 1.70 -5.34 23.71
C MET A 15 0.25 -4.83 23.61
N GLU A 16 -0.56 -5.10 24.64
CA GLU A 16 -1.95 -4.62 24.67
C GLU A 16 -2.02 -3.08 24.77
N ILE A 17 -1.15 -2.47 25.58
CA ILE A 17 -1.00 -1.00 25.63
C ILE A 17 -0.66 -0.44 24.24
N VAL A 18 0.33 -1.04 23.55
CA VAL A 18 0.70 -0.60 22.19
C VAL A 18 -0.47 -0.77 21.21
N ARG A 19 -1.22 -1.88 21.30
CA ARG A 19 -2.40 -2.11 20.45
C ARG A 19 -3.48 -1.06 20.67
N LEU A 20 -3.75 -0.71 21.94
CA LEU A 20 -4.70 0.34 22.30
C LEU A 20 -4.24 1.71 21.82
N GLN A 21 -2.96 2.06 22.00
CA GLN A 21 -2.38 3.32 21.52
C GLN A 21 -2.46 3.43 19.99
N LYS A 22 -2.09 2.37 19.25
CA LYS A 22 -2.24 2.32 17.80
C LYS A 22 -3.69 2.51 17.39
N THR A 23 -4.63 1.89 18.10
CA THR A 23 -6.07 2.02 17.82
C THR A 23 -6.58 3.44 18.05
N ALA A 24 -6.22 4.06 19.17
CA ALA A 24 -6.56 5.45 19.46
C ALA A 24 -5.97 6.41 18.40
N LEU A 25 -4.70 6.21 18.03
CA LEU A 25 -4.04 7.02 17.01
C LEU A 25 -4.71 6.87 15.63
N ARG A 26 -5.10 5.65 15.24
CA ARG A 26 -5.85 5.44 13.98
C ARG A 26 -7.16 6.25 13.97
N THR A 27 -7.88 6.30 15.09
CA THR A 27 -9.11 7.08 15.20
C THR A 27 -8.85 8.58 15.04
N ILE A 28 -7.82 9.09 15.69
CA ILE A 28 -7.41 10.51 15.59
C ILE A 28 -7.07 10.85 14.15
N VAL A 29 -6.18 10.08 13.51
CA VAL A 29 -5.69 10.39 12.16
C VAL A 29 -6.83 10.31 11.13
N ARG A 30 -7.71 9.30 11.21
CA ARG A 30 -8.89 9.23 10.34
C ARG A 30 -9.80 10.45 10.49
N ARG A 31 -9.93 10.99 11.71
CA ARG A 31 -10.71 12.20 11.96
C ARG A 31 -10.05 13.43 11.33
N GLU A 32 -8.74 13.57 11.47
CA GLU A 32 -8.00 14.70 10.87
C GLU A 32 -8.02 14.64 9.33
N LEU A 33 -7.79 13.47 8.73
CA LEU A 33 -7.89 13.28 7.28
C LEU A 33 -9.27 13.65 6.73
N ARG A 34 -10.35 13.46 7.52
CA ARG A 34 -11.71 13.85 7.14
C ARG A 34 -11.92 15.36 7.03
N LYS A 35 -11.08 16.16 7.68
CA LYS A 35 -11.18 17.63 7.66
C LYS A 35 -10.64 18.25 6.36
N PHE A 36 -9.83 17.51 5.61
CA PHE A 36 -9.31 17.98 4.33
C PHE A 36 -10.47 18.15 3.34
N SER A 37 -10.56 19.32 2.71
CA SER A 37 -11.46 19.53 1.59
C SER A 37 -10.94 18.80 0.35
N PRO A 38 -11.78 18.54 -0.67
CA PRO A 38 -11.34 17.96 -1.93
C PRO A 38 -10.18 18.75 -2.57
N GLU A 39 -10.23 20.08 -2.51
CA GLU A 39 -9.22 20.97 -3.13
C GLU A 39 -7.87 20.83 -2.46
N VAL A 40 -7.84 20.83 -1.11
CA VAL A 40 -6.59 20.61 -0.37
C VAL A 40 -6.02 19.23 -0.69
N ARG A 41 -6.85 18.19 -0.80
CA ARG A 41 -6.36 16.85 -1.16
C ARG A 41 -5.71 16.82 -2.53
N VAL A 42 -6.33 17.44 -3.53
CA VAL A 42 -5.75 17.53 -4.88
C VAL A 42 -4.40 18.25 -4.84
N GLN A 43 -4.31 19.37 -4.12
CA GLN A 43 -3.04 20.11 -3.99
C GLN A 43 -1.92 19.28 -3.33
N GLU A 44 -2.25 18.55 -2.26
CA GLU A 44 -1.30 17.67 -1.58
C GLU A 44 -0.88 16.48 -2.48
N ASP A 45 -1.84 15.87 -3.19
CA ASP A 45 -1.58 14.78 -4.14
C ASP A 45 -0.65 15.26 -5.28
N GLU A 46 -0.91 16.43 -5.86
CA GLU A 46 -0.08 17.05 -6.90
C GLU A 46 1.34 17.35 -6.39
N ALA A 47 1.47 17.87 -5.17
CA ALA A 47 2.78 18.14 -4.58
C ALA A 47 3.59 16.84 -4.38
N ILE A 48 2.95 15.76 -3.93
CA ILE A 48 3.57 14.44 -3.77
C ILE A 48 3.99 13.86 -5.13
N GLN A 49 3.11 13.93 -6.13
CA GLN A 49 3.40 13.46 -7.48
C GLN A 49 4.57 14.22 -8.11
N LYS A 50 4.58 15.55 -8.00
CA LYS A 50 5.68 16.39 -8.48
C LYS A 50 7.01 15.99 -7.84
N HIS A 51 7.01 15.76 -6.53
CA HIS A 51 8.21 15.31 -5.82
C HIS A 51 8.69 13.96 -6.36
N LEU A 52 7.79 12.97 -6.45
CA LEU A 52 8.08 11.64 -7.00
C LEU A 52 8.66 11.70 -8.42
N PHE A 53 7.98 12.38 -9.34
CA PHE A 53 8.39 12.42 -10.74
C PHE A 53 9.72 13.14 -10.96
N SER A 54 10.09 14.07 -10.07
CA SER A 54 11.39 14.75 -10.11
C SER A 54 12.54 13.96 -9.49
N ALA A 55 12.24 12.87 -8.76
CA ALA A 55 13.24 12.17 -7.98
C ALA A 55 14.03 11.16 -8.84
N GLU A 56 15.36 11.24 -8.79
CA GLU A 56 16.25 10.37 -9.55
C GLU A 56 16.02 8.88 -9.22
N TRP A 57 15.77 8.55 -7.95
CA TRP A 57 15.48 7.17 -7.54
C TRP A 57 14.17 6.63 -8.13
N TYR A 58 13.17 7.49 -8.36
CA TYR A 58 11.91 7.09 -8.98
C TYR A 58 12.08 6.85 -10.48
N GLN A 59 12.77 7.78 -11.16
CA GLN A 59 13.06 7.70 -12.59
C GLN A 59 13.92 6.50 -12.93
N ASN A 60 14.87 6.16 -12.05
CA ASN A 60 15.80 5.05 -12.25
C ASN A 60 15.25 3.68 -11.81
N SER A 61 14.07 3.62 -11.18
CA SER A 61 13.48 2.36 -10.74
C SER A 61 12.91 1.57 -11.93
N LYS A 62 13.21 0.27 -11.97
CA LYS A 62 12.71 -0.69 -12.97
C LYS A 62 11.68 -1.63 -12.40
N ARG A 63 11.79 -2.01 -11.12
CA ARG A 63 10.85 -2.90 -10.45
C ARG A 63 10.20 -2.16 -9.30
N ILE A 64 8.92 -1.88 -9.45
CA ILE A 64 8.17 -1.01 -8.54
C ILE A 64 6.94 -1.74 -8.04
N CYS A 65 6.75 -1.73 -6.72
CA CYS A 65 5.49 -2.07 -6.10
C CYS A 65 4.75 -0.78 -5.74
N ALA A 66 3.49 -0.68 -6.13
CA ALA A 66 2.63 0.45 -5.79
C ALA A 66 1.24 -0.03 -5.41
N TYR A 67 0.60 0.65 -4.46
CA TYR A 67 -0.79 0.36 -4.13
C TYR A 67 -1.74 1.07 -5.09
N VAL A 68 -2.91 0.49 -5.31
CA VAL A 68 -4.01 1.15 -6.01
C VAL A 68 -4.85 1.89 -4.96
N SER A 69 -4.84 3.22 -5.03
CA SER A 69 -5.53 4.06 -4.06
C SER A 69 -7.04 3.85 -4.09
N CYS A 70 -7.68 3.79 -2.91
CA CYS A 70 -9.13 3.73 -2.80
C CYS A 70 -9.70 5.04 -2.23
N ALA A 71 -10.70 5.61 -2.91
CA ALA A 71 -11.30 6.89 -2.52
C ALA A 71 -11.89 6.86 -1.10
N SER A 72 -12.49 5.73 -0.69
CA SER A 72 -13.09 5.55 0.64
C SER A 72 -12.04 5.58 1.75
N LEU A 73 -10.79 5.24 1.44
CA LEU A 73 -9.69 5.15 2.38
C LEU A 73 -9.00 6.50 2.62
N ARG A 74 -9.30 7.52 1.81
CA ARG A 74 -8.69 8.85 1.84
C ARG A 74 -7.15 8.82 1.79
N GLU A 75 -6.63 7.95 0.94
CA GLU A 75 -5.19 7.82 0.64
C GLU A 75 -4.76 8.85 -0.41
N VAL A 76 -3.45 8.94 -0.61
CA VAL A 76 -2.88 9.67 -1.76
C VAL A 76 -3.34 8.97 -3.03
N VAL A 77 -3.82 9.74 -4.01
CA VAL A 77 -4.26 9.15 -5.28
C VAL A 77 -3.04 8.70 -6.09
N THR A 78 -3.00 7.41 -6.44
CA THR A 78 -1.85 6.80 -7.14
C THR A 78 -2.11 6.51 -8.62
N SER A 79 -3.29 6.81 -9.15
CA SER A 79 -3.64 6.52 -10.55
C SER A 79 -2.69 7.20 -11.56
N HIS A 80 -2.32 8.46 -11.34
CA HIS A 80 -1.36 9.16 -12.19
C HIS A 80 0.05 8.56 -12.11
N ILE A 81 0.46 8.09 -10.92
CA ILE A 81 1.75 7.45 -10.71
C ILE A 81 1.78 6.09 -11.42
N LEU A 82 0.72 5.29 -11.30
CA LEU A 82 0.58 4.01 -12.00
C LEU A 82 0.56 4.20 -13.51
N SER A 83 -0.14 5.23 -14.02
CA SER A 83 -0.17 5.56 -15.44
C SER A 83 1.21 5.97 -15.97
N ASP A 84 1.98 6.75 -15.22
CA ASP A 84 3.38 7.06 -15.56
C ASP A 84 4.24 5.79 -15.62
N LEU A 85 4.17 4.97 -14.57
CA LEU A 85 4.96 3.73 -14.45
C LEU A 85 4.67 2.73 -15.58
N LEU A 86 3.43 2.65 -16.04
CA LEU A 86 2.99 1.80 -17.15
C LEU A 86 3.16 2.47 -18.52
N GLY A 87 3.55 3.74 -18.56
CA GLY A 87 3.69 4.52 -19.77
C GLY A 87 4.91 4.14 -20.61
N LYS A 88 4.77 4.23 -21.94
CA LYS A 88 5.87 3.94 -22.90
C LYS A 88 7.03 4.94 -22.87
N GLN A 89 6.88 6.06 -22.15
CA GLN A 89 7.86 7.15 -22.10
C GLN A 89 8.87 6.99 -20.97
N ARG A 90 8.78 5.91 -20.19
CA ARG A 90 9.75 5.59 -19.14
C ARG A 90 11.13 5.36 -19.75
N GLN A 91 12.16 5.76 -19.01
CA GLN A 91 13.57 5.55 -19.40
C GLN A 91 13.87 4.06 -19.66
N TYR A 92 13.24 3.17 -18.90
CA TYR A 92 13.37 1.72 -19.01
C TYR A 92 12.08 1.12 -19.56
N ALA A 93 12.14 0.64 -20.81
CA ALA A 93 11.02 -0.02 -21.48
C ALA A 93 10.60 -1.34 -20.79
N ASP A 94 11.47 -1.92 -19.97
CA ASP A 94 11.28 -3.13 -19.18
C ASP A 94 10.83 -2.86 -17.73
N THR A 95 10.28 -1.68 -17.45
CA THR A 95 9.74 -1.36 -16.12
C THR A 95 8.61 -2.34 -15.76
N LYS A 96 8.75 -3.06 -14.65
CA LYS A 96 7.72 -3.94 -14.08
C LYS A 96 7.01 -3.28 -12.91
N VAL A 97 5.68 -3.22 -13.00
CA VAL A 97 4.81 -2.64 -11.96
C VAL A 97 4.02 -3.74 -11.29
N TYR A 98 4.15 -3.83 -9.97
CA TYR A 98 3.42 -4.79 -9.15
C TYR A 98 2.42 -4.08 -8.25
N VAL A 99 1.22 -4.63 -8.16
CA VAL A 99 0.15 -4.10 -7.30
C VAL A 99 -0.36 -5.19 -6.33
N PRO A 100 -0.83 -4.80 -5.13
CA PRO A 100 -1.25 -5.77 -4.12
C PRO A 100 -2.56 -6.44 -4.49
N ARG A 101 -2.62 -7.76 -4.25
CA ARG A 101 -3.82 -8.59 -4.23
C ARG A 101 -3.94 -9.25 -2.87
N VAL A 102 -5.12 -9.17 -2.25
CA VAL A 102 -5.39 -9.84 -0.98
C VAL A 102 -6.03 -11.20 -1.29
N GLU A 103 -5.41 -12.29 -0.85
CA GLU A 103 -5.86 -13.65 -1.20
C GLU A 103 -6.93 -14.18 -0.24
N ASP A 104 -6.90 -13.78 1.02
CA ASP A 104 -7.71 -14.38 2.07
C ASP A 104 -8.06 -13.42 3.21
N MET A 105 -8.85 -13.92 4.15
CA MET A 105 -9.19 -13.21 5.39
C MET A 105 -8.02 -13.16 6.39
N GLU A 106 -6.96 -13.94 6.16
CA GLU A 106 -5.75 -13.97 6.98
C GLU A 106 -4.76 -12.86 6.61
N SER A 107 -5.17 -11.95 5.72
CA SER A 107 -4.38 -10.82 5.25
C SER A 107 -3.11 -11.24 4.50
N GLN A 108 -3.11 -12.43 3.89
CA GLN A 108 -2.06 -12.79 2.94
C GLN A 108 -2.19 -11.93 1.69
N MET A 109 -1.09 -11.30 1.32
CA MET A 109 -1.03 -10.37 0.21
C MET A 109 0.08 -10.78 -0.76
N ARG A 110 -0.27 -10.85 -2.04
CA ARG A 110 0.70 -11.00 -3.13
C ARG A 110 0.84 -9.70 -3.89
N MET A 111 2.01 -9.46 -4.45
CA MET A 111 2.26 -8.33 -5.35
C MET A 111 2.38 -8.89 -6.76
N LEU A 112 1.34 -8.67 -7.57
CA LEU A 112 1.23 -9.25 -8.92
C LEU A 112 1.54 -8.19 -9.99
N HIS A 113 2.23 -8.61 -11.03
CA HIS A 113 2.60 -7.76 -12.15
C HIS A 113 1.39 -7.35 -12.99
N ILE A 114 1.29 -6.05 -13.30
CA ILE A 114 0.28 -5.49 -14.20
C ILE A 114 0.95 -4.77 -15.36
N THR A 115 0.23 -4.72 -16.47
CA THR A 115 0.59 -4.08 -17.74
C THR A 115 -0.42 -3.00 -18.14
N ASN A 116 -1.66 -3.11 -17.66
CA ASN A 116 -2.73 -2.15 -17.94
C ASN A 116 -3.66 -2.00 -16.72
N MET A 117 -3.97 -0.77 -16.32
CA MET A 117 -4.90 -0.53 -15.21
C MET A 117 -6.35 -0.89 -15.55
N ASP A 118 -6.77 -0.75 -16.81
CA ASP A 118 -8.16 -0.94 -17.22
C ASP A 118 -8.52 -2.42 -17.36
N ASP A 119 -7.60 -3.22 -17.87
CA ASP A 119 -7.83 -4.64 -18.18
C ASP A 119 -7.37 -5.59 -17.06
N ASP A 120 -6.36 -5.18 -16.26
CA ASP A 120 -5.77 -6.09 -15.27
C ASP A 120 -6.43 -6.02 -13.89
N LEU A 121 -7.21 -4.98 -13.59
CA LEU A 121 -7.71 -4.69 -12.25
C LEU A 121 -9.20 -4.96 -12.11
N ILE A 122 -9.58 -5.57 -10.99
CA ILE A 122 -10.97 -5.84 -10.59
C ILE A 122 -11.26 -5.30 -9.20
N LEU A 123 -12.50 -4.89 -8.95
CA LEU A 123 -12.93 -4.46 -7.61
C LEU A 123 -13.09 -5.67 -6.70
N ASN A 124 -12.49 -5.60 -5.51
CA ASN A 124 -12.75 -6.55 -4.44
C ASN A 124 -13.92 -6.11 -3.55
N HIS A 125 -14.23 -6.92 -2.52
CA HIS A 125 -15.33 -6.68 -1.58
C HIS A 125 -15.20 -5.37 -0.77
N MET A 126 -14.02 -4.75 -0.75
CA MET A 126 -13.76 -3.46 -0.09
C MET A 126 -13.81 -2.27 -1.06
N ASN A 127 -14.23 -2.47 -2.32
CA ASN A 127 -14.16 -1.49 -3.39
C ASN A 127 -12.74 -0.96 -3.64
N ILE A 128 -11.74 -1.83 -3.49
CA ILE A 128 -10.35 -1.55 -3.86
C ILE A 128 -10.07 -2.35 -5.13
N LEU A 129 -9.45 -1.70 -6.10
CA LEU A 129 -8.98 -2.36 -7.32
C LEU A 129 -7.75 -3.21 -6.98
N GLU A 130 -7.78 -4.47 -7.38
CA GLU A 130 -6.69 -5.43 -7.23
C GLU A 130 -6.49 -6.21 -8.54
N PRO A 131 -5.29 -6.71 -8.83
CA PRO A 131 -5.03 -7.43 -10.06
C PRO A 131 -5.79 -8.76 -10.09
N THR A 132 -6.27 -9.16 -11.26
CA THR A 132 -6.76 -10.54 -11.47
C THR A 132 -5.64 -11.54 -11.23
N PRO A 133 -5.91 -12.78 -10.77
CA PRO A 133 -4.86 -13.79 -10.61
C PRO A 133 -4.17 -14.19 -11.93
N LEU A 134 -4.90 -14.08 -13.05
CA LEU A 134 -4.45 -14.46 -14.38
C LEU A 134 -4.32 -13.24 -15.29
N ASP A 135 -3.38 -13.28 -16.22
CA ASP A 135 -3.23 -12.30 -17.29
C ASP A 135 -4.31 -12.45 -18.38
N SER A 136 -4.29 -11.57 -19.38
CA SER A 136 -5.23 -11.58 -20.51
C SER A 136 -5.14 -12.83 -21.40
N SER A 137 -4.05 -13.61 -21.28
CA SER A 137 -3.84 -14.87 -21.98
C SER A 137 -4.22 -16.10 -21.12
N GLY A 138 -4.67 -15.88 -19.87
CA GLY A 138 -5.04 -16.94 -18.94
C GLY A 138 -3.88 -17.55 -18.15
N ASN A 139 -2.67 -16.96 -18.20
CA ASN A 139 -1.52 -17.44 -17.44
C ASN A 139 -1.48 -16.81 -16.04
N PRO A 140 -0.91 -17.50 -15.03
CA PRO A 140 -0.62 -16.88 -13.74
C PRO A 140 0.27 -15.63 -13.91
N ARG A 141 -0.05 -14.55 -13.18
CA ARG A 141 0.78 -13.34 -13.20
C ARG A 141 2.11 -13.53 -12.47
N ASP A 142 3.15 -12.86 -12.97
CA ASP A 142 4.43 -12.74 -12.27
C ASP A 142 4.25 -12.16 -10.86
N GLU A 143 4.86 -12.79 -9.86
CA GLU A 143 4.89 -12.30 -8.49
C GLU A 143 6.24 -11.65 -8.16
N VAL A 144 6.23 -10.56 -7.40
CA VAL A 144 7.48 -9.87 -7.03
C VAL A 144 8.45 -10.79 -6.27
N MET A 145 7.93 -11.69 -5.43
CA MET A 145 8.71 -12.59 -4.57
C MET A 145 9.35 -13.75 -5.33
N GLN A 146 8.89 -14.03 -6.56
CA GLN A 146 9.39 -15.12 -7.39
C GLN A 146 10.40 -14.64 -8.43
N ALA A 147 10.57 -13.33 -8.57
CA ALA A 147 11.41 -12.75 -9.61
C ALA A 147 12.87 -12.66 -9.16
N ASN A 148 13.80 -12.85 -10.10
CA ASN A 148 15.23 -13.03 -9.81
C ASN A 148 15.99 -11.72 -9.52
N GLU A 149 15.50 -10.58 -10.01
CA GLU A 149 16.08 -9.27 -9.71
C GLU A 149 15.51 -8.67 -8.39
N PRO A 150 16.17 -7.70 -7.75
CA PRO A 150 15.62 -7.02 -6.58
C PRO A 150 14.44 -6.10 -6.94
N LEU A 151 13.66 -5.75 -5.92
CA LEU A 151 12.69 -4.64 -5.99
C LEU A 151 13.43 -3.32 -5.75
N ASP A 152 13.22 -2.33 -6.62
CA ASP A 152 13.88 -1.02 -6.52
C ASP A 152 13.09 -0.05 -5.64
N LEU A 153 11.75 -0.06 -5.77
CA LEU A 153 10.86 0.88 -5.10
C LEU A 153 9.58 0.20 -4.60
N LEU A 154 9.19 0.53 -3.37
CA LEU A 154 7.92 0.15 -2.78
C LEU A 154 7.19 1.39 -2.27
N LEU A 155 6.13 1.79 -2.97
CA LEU A 155 5.22 2.84 -2.51
C LEU A 155 4.30 2.25 -1.44
N LEU A 156 4.66 2.45 -0.18
CA LEU A 156 3.97 1.89 0.97
C LEU A 156 2.73 2.72 1.36
N PRO A 157 1.51 2.15 1.35
CA PRO A 157 0.36 2.81 1.94
C PRO A 157 0.42 2.80 3.47
N GLY A 158 -0.20 3.80 4.08
CA GLY A 158 -0.29 3.92 5.53
C GLY A 158 -1.25 5.03 5.94
N LEU A 159 -1.73 4.95 7.17
CA LEU A 159 -2.59 5.99 7.74
C LEU A 159 -1.76 7.13 8.33
N ALA A 160 -0.65 6.81 8.97
CA ALA A 160 0.30 7.79 9.50
C ALA A 160 1.73 7.27 9.43
N PHE A 161 2.66 8.21 9.34
CA PHE A 161 4.09 7.97 9.35
C PHE A 161 4.76 8.96 10.30
N ASP A 162 5.86 8.56 10.92
CA ASP A 162 6.72 9.46 11.69
C ASP A 162 8.05 9.73 10.97
N ARG A 163 8.80 10.72 11.48
CA ARG A 163 10.10 11.12 10.91
C ARG A 163 11.21 10.07 11.08
N LYS A 164 10.98 9.02 11.87
CA LYS A 164 11.91 7.90 12.07
C LYS A 164 11.58 6.71 11.16
N GLY A 165 10.58 6.83 10.29
CA GLY A 165 10.12 5.75 9.41
C GLY A 165 9.11 4.81 10.07
N GLY A 166 8.62 5.13 11.27
CA GLY A 166 7.51 4.40 11.88
C GLY A 166 6.25 4.52 11.02
N ARG A 167 5.56 3.40 10.80
CA ARG A 167 4.33 3.32 9.99
C ARG A 167 3.16 2.80 10.81
N LEU A 168 2.02 3.48 10.71
CA LEU A 168 0.73 3.02 11.23
C LEU A 168 -0.18 2.60 10.09
N GLY A 169 -0.34 1.29 9.89
CA GLY A 169 -1.29 0.71 8.94
C GLY A 169 -2.74 0.72 9.44
N ARG A 170 -3.64 0.10 8.67
CA ARG A 170 -5.09 0.05 8.99
C ARG A 170 -5.49 -1.03 10.00
N GLY A 171 -4.66 -2.06 10.20
CA GLY A 171 -4.89 -3.10 11.21
C GLY A 171 -4.64 -4.54 10.74
N GLY A 172 -4.61 -4.80 9.42
CA GLY A 172 -4.34 -6.14 8.86
C GLY A 172 -2.86 -6.55 8.82
N GLY A 173 -1.96 -5.72 9.37
CA GLY A 173 -0.51 -5.92 9.41
C GLY A 173 0.14 -4.90 10.32
#